data_AF-A0A1W9QER5-F1
#
_entry.id   AF-A0A1W9QER5-F1
#
_cell.length_a   1.000
_cell.length_b   1.000
_cell.length_c   1.000
_cell.angle_alpha   90.00
_cell.angle_beta   90.00
_cell.angle_gamma   90.00
#
_symmetry.space_group_name_H-M   'P 1'
#
loop_
_entity.id
_entity.type
_entity.pdbx_description
1 polymer ?
#
loop_
_entity_poly.entity_id
_entity_poly.type
_entity_poly.pdbx_seq_one_letter_code
_entity_poly.pdbx_strand_id
1 'polypeptide(L)'
;MATPRLYEGRVLPTLNQDGTRRQIRPRLYTGRFLTGRRIVAYALIALFALMPLIKMNGKPLMLLDVVERQFTLFGRTFLPTDGVLLMLVLLGLFIGIIALTALVGRAWCGWGCPQTVYMEFLFRPIERLFEGDERAQMALDKKGGGARRIAKNVVFLLLSVVVGNIFLAYFVGADRLFTWMGQSPTEHPQGFAVMAVTAGLVFFDFAYFREQMCTVACPYARLQAALLDKDSLIIGYDVKRGEPRSFGKGKAGSGDCIDCGACVKACPTGIDIREGLQLECIACAQCVDACDSIMTKIKKPKGLIRYASQKSLLGQTNRIFRPRVIIYGVLLVGITAALIFVGGLRKNAQVTVLRGVGAPYVVTSEGVQSQLRVKIENHQSSEATYELSIKFGSSGQEKVASELGGRVILPENPVTIEGLGRRTVGGFVIMPPGVFDRGQLPIKVTVSDGQGDTQTIHYQLIGPSP
;
A
#
# COMPACT_ATOMS: atom_id res chain seq x y z
N MET A 1 -3.94 16.00 47.13
CA MET A 1 -3.28 16.63 45.97
C MET A 1 -3.51 15.72 44.77
N ALA A 2 -4.27 16.18 43.77
CA ALA A 2 -4.35 15.48 42.50
C ALA A 2 -2.93 15.35 41.93
N THR A 3 -2.52 14.15 41.53
CA THR A 3 -1.29 13.99 40.73
C THR A 3 -1.34 15.00 39.60
N PRO A 4 -0.30 15.85 39.42
CA PRO A 4 -0.27 16.79 38.30
C PRO A 4 -0.53 16.00 37.02
N ARG A 5 -1.45 16.50 36.19
CA ARG A 5 -1.75 15.86 34.91
C ARG A 5 -0.42 15.78 34.18
N LEU A 6 -0.04 14.57 33.74
CA LEU A 6 1.27 14.40 33.11
C LEU A 6 1.43 15.38 31.94
N TYR A 7 0.36 15.84 31.28
CA TYR A 7 0.37 16.71 30.10
C TYR A 7 0.21 18.21 30.34
N GLU A 8 0.20 18.68 31.59
CA GLU A 8 0.02 20.12 31.84
C GLU A 8 1.13 20.92 31.12
N GLY A 9 0.75 21.68 30.09
CA GLY A 9 1.65 22.49 29.25
C GLY A 9 2.30 21.81 28.03
N ARG A 10 1.89 20.60 27.60
CA ARG A 10 2.53 19.90 26.46
C ARG A 10 1.59 19.68 25.27
N VAL A 11 2.05 20.00 24.06
CA VAL A 11 1.28 19.82 22.81
C VAL A 11 1.33 18.37 22.31
N LEU A 12 2.47 17.68 22.44
CA LEU A 12 2.65 16.29 22.02
C LEU A 12 3.39 15.47 23.09
N PRO A 13 3.11 14.16 23.23
CA PRO A 13 3.82 13.29 24.19
C PRO A 13 5.33 13.20 24.00
N THR A 14 5.78 13.37 22.74
CA THR A 14 7.16 13.31 22.27
C THR A 14 7.90 14.65 22.35
N LEU A 15 7.27 15.69 22.89
CA LEU A 15 7.84 17.04 23.00
C LEU A 15 7.87 17.48 24.48
N ASN A 16 8.96 18.11 24.87
CA ASN A 16 9.06 18.85 26.13
C ASN A 16 8.39 20.23 25.98
N GLN A 17 8.19 20.93 27.11
CA GLN A 17 7.54 22.25 27.11
C GLN A 17 8.35 23.32 26.35
N ASP A 18 9.68 23.17 26.33
CA ASP A 18 10.64 24.02 25.61
C ASP A 18 10.72 23.70 24.10
N GLY A 19 9.93 22.73 23.61
CA GLY A 19 9.96 22.28 22.22
C GLY A 19 11.08 21.27 21.91
N THR A 20 11.91 20.88 22.88
CA THR A 20 12.93 19.85 22.66
C THR A 20 12.31 18.45 22.60
N ARG A 21 13.00 17.53 21.91
CA ARG A 21 12.51 16.16 21.76
C ARG A 21 12.57 15.40 23.09
N ARG A 22 11.45 14.78 23.47
CA ARG A 22 11.36 13.82 24.56
C ARG A 22 11.49 12.39 24.04
N GLN A 23 12.56 11.70 24.42
CA GLN A 23 12.76 10.29 24.10
C GLN A 23 11.84 9.40 24.94
N ILE A 24 10.99 8.61 24.27
CA ILE A 24 10.09 7.68 24.95
C ILE A 24 10.76 6.32 25.08
N ARG A 25 10.93 5.87 26.33
CA ARG A 25 11.50 4.56 26.69
C ARG A 25 10.42 3.65 27.28
N PRO A 26 9.60 2.98 26.45
CA PRO A 26 8.47 2.21 26.94
C PRO A 26 8.95 0.93 27.64
N ARG A 27 8.38 0.67 28.82
CA ARG A 27 8.61 -0.57 29.55
C ARG A 27 7.78 -1.70 28.97
N LEU A 28 8.43 -2.83 28.68
CA LEU A 28 7.76 -4.01 28.17
C LEU A 28 7.13 -4.80 29.33
N TYR A 29 5.87 -5.18 29.16
CA TYR A 29 5.10 -6.05 30.04
C TYR A 29 4.66 -7.25 29.22
N THR A 30 4.82 -8.45 29.78
CA THR A 30 4.38 -9.69 29.14
C THR A 30 2.91 -9.93 29.42
N GLY A 31 2.19 -10.38 28.40
CA GLY A 31 0.76 -10.64 28.49
C GLY A 31 0.21 -11.15 27.16
N ARG A 32 -1.11 -11.36 27.12
CA ARG A 32 -1.79 -11.97 25.97
C ARG A 32 -1.66 -11.14 24.70
N PHE A 33 -1.70 -9.81 24.83
CA PHE A 33 -1.70 -8.92 23.66
C PHE A 33 -0.30 -8.81 23.07
N LEU A 34 0.75 -8.72 23.91
CA LEU A 34 2.12 -8.77 23.44
C LEU A 34 2.42 -10.09 22.72
N THR A 35 2.01 -11.23 23.29
CA THR A 35 2.24 -12.55 22.66
C THR A 35 1.51 -12.67 21.33
N GLY A 36 0.23 -12.28 21.27
CA GLY A 36 -0.53 -12.28 20.03
C GLY A 36 0.09 -11.36 18.96
N ARG A 37 0.45 -10.13 19.34
CA ARG A 37 1.11 -9.18 18.42
C ARG A 37 2.45 -9.69 17.92
N ARG A 38 3.22 -10.38 18.76
CA ARG A 38 4.50 -10.97 18.36
C ARG A 38 4.32 -12.01 17.26
N ILE A 39 3.33 -12.89 17.40
CA ILE A 39 3.02 -13.92 16.38
C ILE A 39 2.62 -13.25 15.07
N VAL A 40 1.68 -12.31 15.12
CA VAL A 40 1.21 -11.57 13.94
C VAL A 40 2.35 -10.79 13.29
N ALA A 41 3.18 -10.10 14.08
CA ALA A 41 4.31 -9.32 13.60
C ALA A 41 5.33 -10.18 12.86
N TYR A 42 5.75 -11.32 13.41
CA TYR A 42 6.71 -12.19 12.74
C TYR A 42 6.11 -12.86 11.50
N ALA A 43 4.83 -13.22 11.53
CA ALA A 43 4.13 -13.70 10.33
C ALA A 43 4.11 -12.64 9.22
N LEU A 44 3.84 -11.37 9.55
CA LEU A 44 3.83 -10.26 8.60
C LEU A 44 5.24 -9.93 8.09
N ILE A 45 6.26 -9.94 8.94
CA ILE A 45 7.66 -9.73 8.53
C ILE A 45 8.10 -10.83 7.58
N ALA A 46 7.78 -12.10 7.89
CA ALA A 46 8.09 -13.23 7.03
C ALA A 46 7.33 -13.13 5.69
N LEU A 47 6.03 -12.83 5.72
CA LEU A 47 5.23 -12.62 4.52
C LEU A 47 5.82 -11.50 3.65
N PHE A 48 6.14 -10.36 4.25
CA PHE A 48 6.70 -9.21 3.54
C PHE A 48 8.08 -9.51 2.94
N ALA A 49 8.93 -10.26 3.64
CA ALA A 49 10.23 -10.66 3.13
C ALA A 49 10.13 -11.69 1.99
N LEU A 50 9.20 -12.63 2.08
CA LEU A 50 9.08 -13.76 1.14
C LEU A 50 8.30 -13.42 -0.14
N MET A 51 7.33 -12.50 -0.09
CA MET A 51 6.48 -12.18 -1.23
C MET A 51 7.23 -11.74 -2.51
N PRO A 52 8.28 -10.89 -2.47
CA PRO A 52 9.03 -10.55 -3.69
C PRO A 52 10.00 -11.65 -4.13
N LEU A 53 10.27 -12.65 -3.28
CA LEU A 53 11.20 -13.76 -3.55
C LEU A 53 10.52 -14.97 -4.16
N ILE A 54 9.30 -15.29 -3.70
CA ILE A 54 8.55 -16.45 -4.18
C ILE A 54 8.03 -16.15 -5.59
N LYS A 55 8.36 -17.03 -6.54
CA LYS A 55 7.90 -16.95 -7.93
C LYS A 55 6.72 -17.89 -8.16
N MET A 56 5.73 -17.42 -8.90
CA MET A 56 4.60 -18.20 -9.40
C MET A 56 4.44 -17.90 -10.89
N ASN A 57 4.38 -18.93 -11.74
CA ASN A 57 4.40 -18.81 -13.20
C ASN A 57 5.60 -18.00 -13.74
N GLY A 58 6.79 -18.18 -13.14
CA GLY A 58 8.01 -17.48 -13.54
C GLY A 58 8.11 -16.02 -13.08
N LYS A 59 7.08 -15.44 -12.44
CA LYS A 59 7.08 -14.06 -11.94
C LYS A 59 6.94 -13.98 -10.41
N PRO A 60 7.45 -12.94 -9.73
CA PRO A 60 7.24 -12.75 -8.30
C PRO A 60 5.77 -12.70 -7.91
N LEU A 61 5.43 -13.09 -6.67
CA LEU A 61 4.06 -12.96 -6.16
C LEU A 61 3.60 -11.50 -6.12
N MET A 62 4.51 -10.56 -5.86
CA MET A 62 4.21 -9.13 -5.97
C MET A 62 5.42 -8.39 -6.54
N LEU A 63 5.18 -7.64 -7.60
CA LEU A 63 6.15 -6.74 -8.21
C LEU A 63 5.42 -5.50 -8.75
N LEU A 64 5.84 -4.33 -8.29
CA LEU A 64 5.36 -3.02 -8.72
C LEU A 64 6.45 -2.40 -9.60
N ASP A 65 6.60 -2.88 -10.84
CA ASP A 65 7.63 -2.38 -11.76
C ASP A 65 7.21 -1.01 -12.30
N VAL A 66 7.75 0.04 -11.67
CA VAL A 66 7.48 1.43 -12.05
C VAL A 66 8.12 1.79 -13.39
N VAL A 67 9.22 1.14 -13.75
CA VAL A 67 10.00 1.43 -14.97
C VAL A 67 9.25 0.93 -16.19
N GLU A 68 8.84 -0.34 -16.17
CA GLU A 68 8.07 -0.96 -17.25
C GLU A 68 6.57 -0.66 -17.15
N ARG A 69 6.14 -0.01 -16.06
CA ARG A 69 4.74 0.27 -15.71
C ARG A 69 3.91 -1.00 -15.63
N GLN A 70 4.48 -2.08 -15.12
CA GLN A 70 3.83 -3.38 -15.01
C GLN A 70 3.61 -3.73 -13.55
N PHE A 71 2.39 -4.13 -13.19
CA PHE A 71 2.07 -4.56 -11.83
C PHE A 71 1.81 -6.06 -11.84
N THR A 72 2.70 -6.85 -11.23
CA THR A 72 2.48 -8.28 -11.06
C THR A 72 1.91 -8.55 -9.67
N LEU A 73 0.74 -9.19 -9.62
CA LEU A 73 0.08 -9.66 -8.41
C LEU A 73 -0.26 -11.14 -8.58
N PHE A 74 0.18 -11.96 -7.64
CA PHE A 74 -0.01 -13.41 -7.63
C PHE A 74 0.34 -14.04 -8.99
N GLY A 75 1.52 -13.72 -9.52
CA GLY A 75 2.01 -14.28 -10.79
C GLY A 75 1.26 -13.81 -12.05
N ARG A 76 0.30 -12.88 -11.94
CA ARG A 76 -0.39 -12.25 -13.07
C ARG A 76 0.03 -10.79 -13.21
N THR A 77 0.39 -10.38 -14.43
CA THR A 77 0.78 -9.00 -14.70
C THR A 77 -0.40 -8.21 -15.26
N PHE A 78 -0.65 -7.07 -14.65
CA PHE A 78 -1.59 -6.04 -15.08
C PHE A 78 -0.82 -4.92 -15.76
N LEU A 79 -1.30 -4.53 -16.94
CA LEU A 79 -0.71 -3.46 -17.73
C LEU A 79 -1.41 -2.13 -17.39
N PRO A 80 -0.80 -0.96 -17.69
CA PRO A 80 -1.44 0.34 -17.46
C PRO A 80 -2.76 0.53 -18.20
N THR A 81 -2.91 -0.20 -19.30
CA THR A 81 -4.11 -0.31 -20.13
C THR A 81 -5.29 -0.92 -19.37
N ASP A 82 -5.04 -1.75 -18.36
CA ASP A 82 -6.04 -2.28 -17.43
C ASP A 82 -6.43 -1.25 -16.33
N GLY A 83 -6.31 0.05 -16.60
CA GLY A 83 -6.45 1.12 -15.60
C GLY A 83 -7.75 1.06 -14.80
N VAL A 84 -8.86 0.60 -15.40
CA VAL A 84 -10.14 0.41 -14.70
C VAL A 84 -10.05 -0.69 -13.65
N LEU A 85 -9.42 -1.83 -13.97
CA LEU A 85 -9.22 -2.93 -13.02
C LEU A 85 -8.33 -2.47 -11.86
N LEU A 86 -7.22 -1.80 -12.18
CA LEU A 86 -6.32 -1.26 -11.16
C LEU A 86 -7.05 -0.25 -10.26
N MET A 87 -7.84 0.66 -10.84
CA MET A 87 -8.65 1.62 -10.10
C MET A 87 -9.64 0.93 -9.16
N LEU A 88 -10.35 -0.11 -9.63
CA LEU A 88 -11.29 -0.87 -8.80
C LEU A 88 -10.58 -1.61 -7.66
N VAL A 89 -9.40 -2.19 -7.91
CA VAL A 89 -8.59 -2.80 -6.85
C VAL A 89 -8.17 -1.77 -5.80
N LEU A 90 -7.61 -0.63 -6.23
CA LEU A 90 -7.16 0.42 -5.32
C LEU A 90 -8.32 1.04 -4.53
N LEU A 91 -9.46 1.27 -5.18
CA LEU A 91 -10.68 1.76 -4.52
C LEU A 91 -11.22 0.73 -3.53
N GLY A 92 -11.26 -0.55 -3.91
CA GLY A 92 -11.66 -1.65 -3.05
C GLY A 92 -10.77 -1.78 -1.81
N LEU A 93 -9.45 -1.67 -1.97
CA LEU A 93 -8.49 -1.64 -0.87
C LEU A 93 -8.74 -0.44 0.05
N PHE A 94 -8.93 0.75 -0.52
CA PHE A 94 -9.19 1.97 0.25
C PHE A 94 -10.49 1.88 1.07
N ILE A 95 -11.60 1.49 0.44
CA ILE A 95 -12.90 1.29 1.11
C ILE A 95 -12.81 0.14 2.13
N GLY A 96 -12.11 -0.94 1.81
CA GLY A 96 -11.89 -2.06 2.72
C GLY A 96 -11.16 -1.64 3.99
N ILE A 97 -10.13 -0.79 3.88
CA ILE A 97 -9.43 -0.21 5.02
C ILE A 97 -10.37 0.67 5.86
N ILE A 98 -11.22 1.48 5.23
CA ILE A 98 -12.23 2.30 5.93
C ILE A 98 -13.24 1.43 6.66
N ALA A 99 -13.77 0.40 6.01
CA ALA A 99 -14.73 -0.54 6.57
C ALA A 99 -14.15 -1.27 7.79
N LEU A 100 -12.91 -1.76 7.66
CA LEU A 100 -12.19 -2.41 8.75
C LEU A 100 -11.95 -1.42 9.91
N THR A 101 -11.52 -0.19 9.60
CA THR A 101 -11.29 0.86 10.61
C THR A 101 -12.57 1.21 11.37
N ALA A 102 -13.71 1.27 10.69
CA ALA A 102 -14.99 1.55 11.35
C ALA A 102 -15.36 0.48 12.40
N LEU A 103 -14.99 -0.78 12.15
CA LEU A 103 -15.26 -1.92 13.03
C LEU A 103 -14.24 -2.04 14.17
N VAL A 104 -12.97 -2.22 13.81
CA VAL A 104 -11.89 -2.55 14.77
C VAL A 104 -11.07 -1.33 15.21
N GLY A 105 -11.50 -0.13 14.82
CA GLY A 105 -10.84 1.12 15.13
C GLY A 105 -9.41 1.16 14.61
N ARG A 106 -8.49 1.59 15.48
CA ARG A 106 -7.07 1.75 15.13
C ARG A 106 -6.22 0.49 15.36
N ALA A 107 -6.86 -0.69 15.46
CA ALA A 107 -6.14 -1.94 15.69
C ALA A 107 -5.05 -2.21 14.63
N TRP A 108 -5.27 -1.83 13.36
CA TRP A 108 -4.25 -1.92 12.31
C TRP A 108 -2.94 -1.22 12.71
N CYS A 109 -3.03 0.00 13.25
CA CYS A 109 -1.87 0.78 13.68
C CYS A 109 -1.04 0.06 14.75
N GLY A 110 -1.64 -0.76 15.60
CA GLY A 110 -0.93 -1.47 16.66
C GLY A 110 -0.46 -2.87 16.27
N TRP A 111 -1.12 -3.51 15.30
CA TRP A 111 -0.94 -4.93 15.00
C TRP A 111 -0.30 -5.22 13.64
N GLY A 112 -0.61 -4.43 12.61
CA GLY A 112 -0.21 -4.69 11.23
C GLY A 112 0.62 -3.60 10.56
N CYS A 113 0.58 -2.37 11.10
CA CYS A 113 1.32 -1.25 10.52
C CYS A 113 2.84 -1.54 10.53
N PRO A 114 3.52 -1.49 9.36
CA PRO A 114 4.95 -1.79 9.25
C PRO A 114 5.79 -0.98 10.25
N GLN A 115 5.48 0.32 10.42
CA GLN A 115 6.21 1.17 11.35
C GLN A 115 6.22 0.58 12.77
N THR A 116 5.06 0.17 13.28
CA THR A 116 4.97 -0.35 14.65
C THR A 116 5.48 -1.78 14.78
N VAL A 117 5.31 -2.59 13.73
CA VAL A 117 5.75 -3.99 13.68
C VAL A 117 7.29 -4.04 13.74
N TYR A 118 7.96 -3.35 12.82
CA TYR A 118 9.42 -3.29 12.80
C TYR A 118 9.97 -2.59 14.04
N MET A 119 9.36 -1.48 14.48
CA MET A 119 9.83 -0.76 15.65
C MET A 119 9.76 -1.62 16.92
N GLU A 120 8.62 -2.27 17.20
CA GLU A 120 8.42 -3.02 18.45
C GLU A 120 9.07 -4.40 18.45
N PHE A 121 9.14 -5.09 17.31
CA PHE A 121 9.56 -6.49 17.24
C PHE A 121 10.91 -6.73 16.54
N LEU A 122 11.48 -5.72 15.86
CA LEU A 122 12.83 -5.79 15.32
C LEU A 122 13.78 -4.82 16.05
N PHE A 123 13.50 -3.52 16.05
CA PHE A 123 14.44 -2.50 16.54
C PHE A 123 14.49 -2.36 18.07
N ARG A 124 13.35 -2.28 18.77
CA ARG A 124 13.31 -2.16 20.24
C ARG A 124 13.92 -3.37 20.98
N PRO A 125 13.73 -4.64 20.57
CA PRO A 125 14.38 -5.77 21.23
C PRO A 125 15.90 -5.68 21.16
N ILE A 126 16.44 -5.27 20.02
CA ILE A 126 17.89 -5.05 19.84
C ILE A 126 18.34 -3.86 20.69
N GLU A 127 17.58 -2.77 20.73
CA GLU A 127 17.90 -1.65 21.62
C GLU A 127 17.96 -2.07 23.10
N ARG A 128 17.01 -2.90 23.55
CA ARG A 128 17.02 -3.44 24.92
C ARG A 128 18.20 -4.39 25.16
N LEU A 129 18.62 -5.15 24.16
CA LEU A 129 19.79 -6.02 24.24
C LEU A 129 21.09 -5.23 24.46
N PHE A 130 21.28 -4.12 23.75
CA PHE A 130 22.49 -3.30 23.86
C PHE A 130 22.46 -2.29 25.01
N GLU A 131 21.34 -1.58 25.21
CA GLU A 131 21.24 -0.46 26.16
C GLU A 131 20.61 -0.86 27.50
N GLY A 132 19.97 -2.03 27.59
CA GLY A 132 19.30 -2.54 28.78
C GLY A 132 17.86 -2.02 28.95
N ASP A 133 17.35 -2.10 30.18
CA ASP A 133 16.01 -1.68 30.56
C ASP A 133 15.82 -0.15 30.54
N GLU A 134 14.57 0.31 30.66
CA GLU A 134 14.16 1.73 30.70
C GLU A 134 15.10 2.62 31.51
N ARG A 135 15.45 2.22 32.74
CA ARG A 135 16.33 3.01 33.63
C ARG A 135 17.76 3.13 33.10
N ALA A 136 18.30 2.04 32.52
CA ALA A 136 19.64 2.04 31.94
C ALA A 136 19.68 2.92 30.67
N GLN A 137 18.64 2.85 29.84
CA GLN A 137 18.49 3.70 28.67
C GLN A 137 18.42 5.20 29.05
N MET A 138 17.60 5.54 30.05
CA MET A 138 17.52 6.92 30.57
C MET A 138 18.86 7.40 31.15
N ALA A 139 19.60 6.53 31.83
CA ALA A 139 20.94 6.87 32.34
C ALA A 139 21.94 7.12 31.20
N LEU A 140 21.87 6.34 30.12
CA LEU A 140 22.68 6.54 28.91
C LEU A 140 22.30 7.83 28.17
N ASP A 141 21.01 8.16 28.10
CA ASP A 141 20.54 9.41 27.51
C ASP A 141 21.12 10.64 28.24
N LYS A 142 21.18 10.61 29.58
CA LYS A 142 21.80 11.67 30.39
C LYS A 142 23.31 11.81 30.18
N LYS A 143 24.00 10.72 29.84
CA LYS A 143 25.45 10.71 29.57
C LYS A 143 25.81 11.10 28.14
N GLY A 144 24.83 11.34 27.26
CA GLY A 144 25.06 11.64 25.86
C GLY A 144 25.42 10.42 24.99
N GLY A 145 25.34 9.19 25.53
CA GLY A 145 25.59 7.96 24.79
C GLY A 145 26.69 7.07 25.39
N GLY A 146 27.38 6.32 24.52
CA GLY A 146 28.46 5.39 24.88
C GLY A 146 28.68 4.30 23.84
N ALA A 147 29.71 3.47 24.02
CA ALA A 147 30.07 2.40 23.08
C ALA A 147 28.90 1.45 22.76
N ARG A 148 28.06 1.13 23.76
CA ARG A 148 26.84 0.32 23.57
C ARG A 148 25.85 0.93 22.58
N ARG A 149 25.70 2.26 22.59
CA ARG A 149 24.80 2.99 21.68
C ARG A 149 25.36 3.04 20.26
N ILE A 150 26.67 3.18 20.12
CA ILE A 150 27.35 3.10 18.82
C ILE A 150 27.18 1.70 18.24
N ALA A 151 27.45 0.65 19.01
CA ALA A 151 27.28 -0.74 18.57
C ALA A 151 25.83 -1.03 18.15
N LYS A 152 24.84 -0.58 18.93
CA LYS A 152 23.42 -0.66 18.56
C LYS A 152 23.14 0.04 17.22
N ASN A 153 23.64 1.26 17.03
CA ASN A 153 23.39 2.02 15.80
C ASN A 153 24.05 1.36 14.58
N VAL A 154 25.21 0.71 14.73
CA VAL A 154 25.82 -0.10 13.67
C VAL A 154 24.89 -1.26 13.29
N VAL A 155 24.34 -1.98 14.27
CA VAL A 155 23.36 -3.05 14.01
C VAL A 155 22.09 -2.51 13.35
N PHE A 156 21.60 -1.34 13.78
CA PHE A 156 20.44 -0.70 13.16
C PHE A 156 20.72 -0.33 11.71
N LEU A 157 21.91 0.17 11.39
CA LEU A 157 22.31 0.49 10.03
C LEU A 157 22.33 -0.78 9.16
N LEU A 158 22.95 -1.87 9.63
CA LEU A 158 22.98 -3.15 8.92
C LEU A 158 21.57 -3.70 8.68
N LEU A 159 20.68 -3.61 9.68
CA LEU A 159 19.28 -4.02 9.51
C LEU A 159 18.51 -3.11 8.55
N SER A 160 18.80 -1.81 8.55
CA SER A 160 18.19 -0.86 7.63
C SER A 160 18.60 -1.15 6.19
N VAL A 161 19.83 -1.63 5.97
CA VAL A 161 20.28 -2.15 4.67
C VAL A 161 19.45 -3.36 4.24
N VAL A 162 19.26 -4.34 5.14
CA VAL A 162 18.47 -5.54 4.83
C VAL A 162 17.01 -5.20 4.54
N VAL A 163 16.37 -4.41 5.42
CA VAL A 163 14.96 -4.00 5.26
C VAL A 163 14.78 -3.14 4.01
N GLY A 164 15.72 -2.23 3.73
CA GLY A 164 15.74 -1.41 2.52
C GLY A 164 15.83 -2.25 1.25
N ASN A 165 16.67 -3.29 1.23
CA ASN A 165 16.75 -4.23 0.10
C ASN A 165 15.44 -5.01 -0.11
N ILE A 166 14.84 -5.52 0.96
CA ILE A 166 13.53 -6.20 0.88
C ILE A 166 12.47 -5.25 0.31
N PHE A 167 12.44 -4.00 0.79
CA PHE A 167 11.50 -2.99 0.29
C PHE A 167 11.71 -2.70 -1.20
N LEU A 168 12.96 -2.51 -1.64
CA LEU A 168 13.28 -2.25 -3.05
C LEU A 168 12.98 -3.45 -3.97
N ALA A 169 13.03 -4.68 -3.46
CA ALA A 169 12.66 -5.87 -4.22
C ALA A 169 11.22 -5.83 -4.74
N TYR A 170 10.30 -5.12 -4.07
CA TYR A 170 8.93 -4.90 -4.55
C TYR A 170 8.85 -3.99 -5.77
N PHE A 171 9.83 -3.12 -6.02
CA PHE A 171 9.77 -2.14 -7.10
C PHE A 171 10.69 -2.49 -8.28
N VAL A 172 11.86 -3.06 -7.97
CA VAL A 172 12.89 -3.38 -8.96
C VAL A 172 12.86 -4.87 -9.34
N GLY A 173 12.37 -5.73 -8.43
CA GLY A 173 12.42 -7.18 -8.54
C GLY A 173 13.64 -7.76 -7.84
N ALA A 174 13.46 -8.91 -7.20
CA ALA A 174 14.50 -9.57 -6.41
C ALA A 174 15.72 -9.98 -7.24
N ASP A 175 15.54 -10.49 -8.46
CA ASP A 175 16.64 -10.95 -9.32
C ASP A 175 17.59 -9.81 -9.72
N ARG A 176 17.02 -8.67 -10.14
CA ARG A 176 17.79 -7.46 -10.47
C ARG A 176 18.53 -6.94 -9.24
N LEU A 177 17.86 -6.92 -8.09
CA LEU A 177 18.44 -6.47 -6.83
C LEU A 177 19.63 -7.36 -6.38
N PHE A 178 19.50 -8.68 -6.49
CA PHE A 178 20.59 -9.61 -6.19
C PHE A 178 21.77 -9.43 -7.14
N THR A 179 21.51 -9.13 -8.41
CA THR A 179 22.56 -8.82 -9.39
C THR A 179 23.29 -7.54 -9.00
N TRP A 180 22.57 -6.46 -8.70
CA TRP A 180 23.17 -5.19 -8.31
C TRP A 180 23.99 -5.31 -7.03
N MET A 181 23.46 -5.96 -6.00
CA MET A 181 24.14 -6.08 -4.71
C MET A 181 25.25 -7.15 -4.70
N GLY A 182 25.25 -8.06 -5.68
CA GLY A 182 26.30 -9.07 -5.87
C GLY A 182 27.50 -8.59 -6.69
N GLN A 183 27.39 -7.44 -7.35
CA GLN A 183 28.40 -6.85 -8.23
C GLN A 183 29.04 -5.60 -7.62
N SER A 184 30.08 -5.05 -8.27
CA SER A 184 30.78 -3.87 -7.76
C SER A 184 29.87 -2.63 -7.78
N PRO A 185 29.93 -1.75 -6.76
CA PRO A 185 29.21 -0.47 -6.79
C PRO A 185 29.53 0.42 -7.99
N THR A 186 30.70 0.25 -8.60
CA THR A 186 31.10 0.98 -9.81
C THR A 186 30.35 0.54 -11.06
N GLU A 187 29.85 -0.70 -11.09
CA GLU A 187 29.09 -1.26 -12.23
C GLU A 187 27.60 -0.87 -12.16
N HIS A 188 27.06 -0.69 -10.95
CA HIS A 188 25.66 -0.31 -10.71
C HIS A 188 25.51 0.93 -9.81
N PRO A 189 26.12 2.09 -10.16
CA PRO A 189 26.16 3.25 -9.28
C PRO A 189 24.75 3.77 -8.91
N GLN A 190 23.79 3.67 -9.85
CA GLN A 190 22.41 4.08 -9.63
C GLN A 190 21.68 3.16 -8.63
N GLY A 191 21.81 1.84 -8.79
CA GLY A 191 21.19 0.86 -7.88
C GLY A 191 21.72 1.00 -6.46
N PHE A 192 23.04 1.17 -6.30
CA PHE A 192 23.67 1.43 -5.00
C PHE A 192 23.26 2.76 -4.39
N ALA A 193 23.13 3.84 -5.18
CA ALA A 193 22.67 5.13 -4.68
C ALA A 193 21.23 5.05 -4.14
N VAL A 194 20.30 4.43 -4.89
CA VAL A 194 18.91 4.24 -4.45
C VAL A 194 18.83 3.40 -3.17
N MET A 195 19.62 2.33 -3.09
CA MET A 195 19.74 1.50 -1.90
C MET A 195 20.30 2.29 -0.71
N ALA A 196 21.41 3.00 -0.87
CA ALA A 196 22.00 3.81 0.20
C ALA A 196 21.02 4.87 0.73
N VAL A 197 20.30 5.57 -0.14
CA VAL A 197 19.28 6.54 0.25
C VAL A 197 18.13 5.85 0.99
N THR A 198 17.62 4.74 0.46
CA THR A 198 16.51 3.99 1.08
C THR A 198 16.90 3.49 2.48
N ALA A 199 18.07 2.87 2.62
CA ALA A 199 18.56 2.40 3.91
C ALA A 199 18.87 3.55 4.88
N GLY A 200 19.37 4.68 4.37
CA GLY A 200 19.55 5.90 5.16
C GLY A 200 18.23 6.43 5.72
N LEU A 201 17.16 6.45 4.92
CA LEU A 201 15.83 6.84 5.36
C LEU A 201 15.24 5.85 6.38
N VAL A 202 15.38 4.55 6.16
CA VAL A 202 14.96 3.50 7.10
C VAL A 202 15.71 3.64 8.43
N PHE A 203 17.03 3.84 8.37
CA PHE A 203 17.86 4.07 9.56
C PHE A 203 17.44 5.33 10.30
N PHE A 204 17.27 6.45 9.59
CA PHE A 204 16.81 7.70 10.17
C PHE A 204 15.46 7.53 10.88
N ASP A 205 14.52 6.82 10.26
CA ASP A 205 13.21 6.58 10.85
C ASP A 205 13.34 5.74 12.13
N PHE A 206 13.90 4.54 12.09
CA PHE A 206 13.92 3.66 13.26
C PHE A 206 14.94 4.04 14.35
N ALA A 207 16.03 4.73 14.00
CA ALA A 207 17.02 5.19 14.97
C ALA A 207 16.63 6.54 15.60
N TYR A 208 16.08 7.48 14.81
CA TYR A 208 15.79 8.83 15.25
C TYR A 208 14.29 9.14 15.27
N PHE A 209 13.56 9.10 14.14
CA PHE A 209 12.19 9.62 14.02
C PHE A 209 11.14 8.82 14.83
N ARG A 210 11.16 7.49 14.73
CA ARG A 210 10.48 6.51 15.58
C ARG A 210 8.98 6.76 15.67
N GLU A 211 8.44 6.92 16.88
CA GLU A 211 7.03 7.22 17.14
C GLU A 211 6.54 8.56 16.57
N GLN A 212 7.44 9.49 16.20
CA GLN A 212 7.05 10.74 15.52
C GLN A 212 6.47 10.47 14.13
N MET A 213 6.83 9.35 13.50
CA MET A 213 6.17 8.90 12.28
C MET A 213 4.67 8.74 12.50
N CYS A 214 4.27 8.12 13.61
CA CYS A 214 2.85 7.88 13.92
C CYS A 214 2.14 9.13 14.45
N THR A 215 2.80 9.99 15.24
CA THR A 215 2.16 11.14 15.89
C THR A 215 2.17 12.41 15.04
N VAL A 216 3.14 12.56 14.14
CA VAL A 216 3.34 13.79 13.35
C VAL A 216 3.12 13.55 11.85
N ALA A 217 3.82 12.57 11.26
CA ALA A 217 3.90 12.45 9.80
C ALA A 217 2.79 11.57 9.18
N CYS A 218 2.24 10.60 9.92
CA CYS A 218 1.33 9.61 9.37
C CYS A 218 -0.06 10.24 9.05
N PRO A 219 -0.43 10.38 7.76
CA PRO A 219 -1.75 10.92 7.40
C PRO A 219 -2.88 9.95 7.80
N TYR A 220 -2.56 8.64 7.80
CA TYR A 220 -3.51 7.60 8.16
C TYR A 220 -3.97 7.70 9.62
N ALA A 221 -3.09 8.07 10.55
CA ALA A 221 -3.46 8.24 11.96
C ALA A 221 -4.55 9.30 12.15
N ARG A 222 -4.46 10.41 11.41
CA ARG A 222 -5.46 11.49 11.42
C ARG A 222 -6.75 11.09 10.71
N LEU A 223 -6.64 10.46 9.54
CA LEU A 223 -7.81 9.96 8.80
C LEU A 223 -8.61 8.95 9.64
N GLN A 224 -7.94 7.98 10.28
CA GLN A 224 -8.60 7.00 11.13
C GLN A 224 -9.32 7.67 12.31
N ALA A 225 -8.75 8.70 12.91
CA ALA A 225 -9.40 9.42 14.01
C ALA A 225 -10.72 10.07 13.59
N ALA A 226 -10.82 10.57 12.35
CA ALA A 226 -12.06 11.11 11.80
C ALA A 226 -13.10 10.01 11.48
N LEU A 227 -12.65 8.78 11.25
CA LEU A 227 -13.51 7.63 10.92
C LEU A 227 -14.06 6.89 12.14
N LEU A 228 -13.48 7.10 13.33
CA LEU A 228 -13.96 6.49 14.58
C LEU A 228 -15.35 7.02 14.96
N ASP A 229 -16.24 6.12 15.35
CA ASP A 229 -17.49 6.48 16.04
C ASP A 229 -17.44 6.01 17.51
N LYS A 230 -18.47 6.30 18.31
CA LYS A 230 -18.51 6.08 19.78
C LYS A 230 -18.46 4.60 20.22
N ASP A 231 -18.21 3.72 19.28
CA ASP A 231 -19.01 2.52 19.11
C ASP A 231 -18.11 1.52 18.30
N SER A 232 -17.15 2.05 17.53
CA SER A 232 -15.86 1.46 17.13
C SER A 232 -15.07 0.93 18.33
N LEU A 233 -14.35 -0.16 18.11
CA LEU A 233 -13.48 -0.75 19.13
C LEU A 233 -12.25 0.13 19.37
N ILE A 234 -12.10 0.65 20.59
CA ILE A 234 -10.93 1.40 21.04
C ILE A 234 -10.30 0.73 22.25
N ILE A 235 -9.11 1.16 22.65
CA ILE A 235 -8.60 0.86 23.98
C ILE A 235 -9.04 1.99 24.90
N GLY A 236 -9.67 1.65 26.02
CA GLY A 236 -10.12 2.65 26.98
C GLY A 236 -9.99 2.21 28.41
N TYR A 237 -9.90 3.20 29.29
CA TYR A 237 -9.91 3.06 30.74
C TYR A 237 -11.35 3.16 31.26
N ASP A 238 -11.73 2.23 32.13
CA ASP A 238 -13.05 2.22 32.77
C ASP A 238 -13.10 3.22 33.93
N VAL A 239 -13.56 4.43 33.64
CA VAL A 239 -13.62 5.53 34.60
C VAL A 239 -14.55 5.20 35.77
N LYS A 240 -15.71 4.58 35.51
CA LYS A 240 -16.69 4.24 36.55
C LYS A 240 -16.14 3.23 37.56
N ARG A 241 -15.33 2.29 37.07
CA ARG A 241 -14.68 1.27 37.91
C ARG A 241 -13.39 1.77 38.56
N GLY A 242 -12.64 2.60 37.85
CA GLY A 242 -11.29 3.01 38.24
C GLY A 242 -11.21 4.21 39.17
N GLU A 243 -12.19 5.11 39.11
CA GLU A 243 -12.19 6.37 39.87
C GLU A 243 -13.11 6.32 41.11
N PRO A 244 -12.77 7.04 42.21
CA PRO A 244 -11.57 7.86 42.39
C PRO A 244 -10.32 6.99 42.64
N ARG A 245 -9.18 7.36 42.02
CA ARG A 245 -7.92 6.63 42.22
C ARG A 245 -7.46 6.68 43.68
N SER A 246 -6.80 5.62 44.13
CA SER A 246 -6.09 5.61 45.41
C SER A 246 -4.62 5.25 45.21
N PHE A 247 -3.71 5.98 45.84
CA PHE A 247 -2.31 5.55 45.87
C PHE A 247 -2.15 4.40 46.89
N GLY A 248 -1.71 3.22 46.45
CA GLY A 248 -1.39 2.09 47.34
C GLY A 248 -2.54 1.10 47.61
N LYS A 249 -2.56 0.47 48.81
CA LYS A 249 -3.63 -0.43 49.24
C LYS A 249 -4.91 0.41 49.40
N GLY A 250 -5.91 0.13 48.57
CA GLY A 250 -7.08 0.97 48.35
C GLY A 250 -7.75 1.45 49.65
N LYS A 251 -8.16 2.72 49.64
CA LYS A 251 -8.96 3.30 50.73
C LYS A 251 -10.42 2.85 50.56
N ALA A 252 -11.18 2.78 51.65
CA ALA A 252 -12.63 2.56 51.53
C ALA A 252 -13.25 3.64 50.62
N GLY A 253 -14.02 3.22 49.61
CA GLY A 253 -14.61 4.13 48.60
C GLY A 253 -13.70 4.51 47.42
N SER A 254 -12.48 4.00 47.32
CA SER A 254 -11.64 4.18 46.12
C SER A 254 -11.92 3.15 45.03
N GLY A 255 -11.80 3.56 43.77
CA GLY A 255 -11.93 2.69 42.62
C GLY A 255 -10.79 1.66 42.48
N ASP A 256 -10.80 0.95 41.36
CA ASP A 256 -9.84 -0.12 41.07
C ASP A 256 -8.46 0.36 40.64
N CYS A 257 -8.33 1.64 40.25
CA CYS A 257 -7.05 2.21 39.85
C CYS A 257 -6.21 2.60 41.07
N ILE A 258 -5.07 1.93 41.25
CA ILE A 258 -4.13 2.22 42.34
C ILE A 258 -3.07 3.31 42.02
N ASP A 259 -3.28 4.06 40.94
CA ASP A 259 -2.39 5.13 40.46
C ASP A 259 -0.91 4.75 40.28
N CYS A 260 -0.61 3.49 39.93
CA CYS A 260 0.77 3.01 39.81
C CYS A 260 1.57 3.54 38.58
N GLY A 261 0.88 4.15 37.62
CA GLY A 261 1.49 4.66 36.37
C GLY A 261 2.04 3.59 35.41
N ALA A 262 1.80 2.29 35.65
CA ALA A 262 2.32 1.21 34.80
C ALA A 262 1.81 1.29 33.36
N CYS A 263 0.53 1.65 33.16
CA CYS A 263 -0.07 1.82 31.83
C CYS A 263 0.59 2.95 31.02
N VAL A 264 1.01 4.02 31.68
CA VAL A 264 1.69 5.17 31.05
C VAL A 264 3.10 4.79 30.64
N LYS A 265 3.86 4.14 31.53
CA LYS A 265 5.23 3.67 31.25
C LYS A 265 5.27 2.61 30.16
N ALA A 266 4.20 1.84 30.01
CA ALA A 266 4.07 0.81 28.98
C ALA A 266 3.75 1.39 27.59
N CYS A 267 3.30 2.65 27.50
CA CYS A 267 2.80 3.20 26.26
C CYS A 267 3.95 3.61 25.31
N PRO A 268 4.04 3.06 24.08
CA PRO A 268 5.11 3.40 23.14
C PRO A 268 4.99 4.80 22.56
N THR A 269 3.79 5.40 22.56
CA THR A 269 3.58 6.81 22.19
C THR A 269 3.52 7.73 23.41
N GLY A 270 3.72 7.18 24.61
CA GLY A 270 3.84 7.92 25.85
C GLY A 270 2.61 8.72 26.24
N ILE A 271 1.41 8.22 25.92
CA ILE A 271 0.10 8.77 26.33
C ILE A 271 -0.35 8.28 27.72
N ASP A 272 -1.25 9.01 28.38
CA ASP A 272 -1.95 8.56 29.59
C ASP A 272 -3.40 8.19 29.26
N ILE A 273 -3.62 6.90 29.08
CA ILE A 273 -4.94 6.32 28.75
C ILE A 273 -6.04 6.64 29.78
N ARG A 274 -5.69 7.11 30.98
CA ARG A 274 -6.65 7.48 32.02
C ARG A 274 -7.25 8.88 31.79
N GLU A 275 -6.67 9.66 30.88
CA GLU A 275 -7.21 10.96 30.44
C GLU A 275 -8.22 10.83 29.29
N GLY A 276 -8.47 9.60 28.82
CA GLY A 276 -9.46 9.30 27.80
C GLY A 276 -8.83 8.94 26.45
N LEU A 277 -9.62 9.07 25.38
CA LEU A 277 -9.18 8.74 24.03
C LEU A 277 -8.30 9.87 23.47
N GLN A 278 -7.03 9.56 23.25
CA GLN A 278 -6.04 10.47 22.67
C GLN A 278 -5.69 10.08 21.23
N LEU A 279 -5.38 11.05 20.38
CA LEU A 279 -5.14 10.82 18.95
C LEU A 279 -3.89 9.99 18.69
N GLU A 280 -2.92 10.02 19.59
CA GLU A 280 -1.64 9.32 19.51
C GLU A 280 -1.74 7.85 19.94
N CYS A 281 -2.91 7.38 20.39
CA CYS A 281 -3.11 5.98 20.73
C CYS A 281 -3.11 5.10 19.48
N ILE A 282 -2.08 4.26 19.33
CA ILE A 282 -1.97 3.26 18.24
C ILE A 282 -2.71 1.95 18.52
N ALA A 283 -3.52 1.88 19.58
CA ALA A 283 -4.30 0.70 19.95
C ALA A 283 -3.48 -0.63 20.01
N CYS A 284 -2.28 -0.58 20.59
CA CYS A 284 -1.36 -1.73 20.69
C CYS A 284 -1.54 -2.62 21.94
N ALA A 285 -2.42 -2.21 22.87
CA ALA A 285 -2.78 -2.93 24.11
C ALA A 285 -1.67 -3.25 25.11
N GLN A 286 -0.49 -2.64 24.96
CA GLN A 286 0.59 -2.80 25.93
C GLN A 286 0.23 -2.23 27.32
N CYS A 287 -0.61 -1.20 27.36
CA CYS A 287 -1.18 -0.67 28.60
C CYS A 287 -2.19 -1.61 29.26
N VAL A 288 -2.87 -2.47 28.49
CA VAL A 288 -3.79 -3.50 29.00
C VAL A 288 -2.99 -4.59 29.70
N ASP A 289 -1.98 -5.15 29.03
CA ASP A 289 -1.10 -6.17 29.63
C ASP A 289 -0.39 -5.63 30.89
N ALA A 290 0.07 -4.38 30.85
CA ALA A 290 0.66 -3.72 32.02
C ALA A 290 -0.32 -3.60 33.19
N CYS A 291 -1.55 -3.13 32.94
CA CYS A 291 -2.57 -2.97 33.97
C CYS A 291 -3.03 -4.32 34.53
N ASP A 292 -3.32 -5.30 33.68
CA ASP A 292 -3.74 -6.64 34.09
C ASP A 292 -2.67 -7.34 34.95
N SER A 293 -1.38 -7.09 34.66
CA SER A 293 -0.27 -7.60 35.49
C SER A 293 -0.28 -7.04 36.92
N ILE A 294 -0.68 -5.77 37.09
CA ILE A 294 -0.83 -5.13 38.40
C ILE A 294 -2.10 -5.60 39.08
N MET A 295 -3.24 -5.63 38.37
CA MET A 295 -4.54 -6.08 38.90
C MET A 295 -4.45 -7.50 39.46
N THR A 296 -3.73 -8.39 38.75
CA THR A 296 -3.49 -9.76 39.21
C THR A 296 -2.69 -9.79 40.52
N LYS A 297 -1.64 -8.96 40.65
CA LYS A 297 -0.80 -8.88 41.86
C LYS A 297 -1.58 -8.37 43.08
N ILE A 298 -2.49 -7.42 42.87
CA ILE A 298 -3.33 -6.87 43.94
C ILE A 298 -4.65 -7.63 44.12
N LYS A 299 -4.83 -8.76 43.43
CA LYS A 299 -6.02 -9.63 43.48
C LYS A 299 -7.33 -8.90 43.15
N LYS A 300 -7.29 -7.96 42.22
CA LYS A 300 -8.48 -7.29 41.67
C LYS A 300 -8.83 -7.85 40.27
N PRO A 301 -10.08 -7.70 39.79
CA PRO A 301 -10.47 -8.25 38.49
C PRO A 301 -9.64 -7.63 37.35
N LYS A 302 -9.37 -8.38 36.28
CA LYS A 302 -8.70 -7.84 35.08
C LYS A 302 -9.60 -6.89 34.29
N GLY A 303 -9.05 -6.22 33.28
CA GLY A 303 -9.82 -5.43 32.33
C GLY A 303 -10.24 -4.04 32.80
N LEU A 304 -9.47 -3.43 33.72
CA LEU A 304 -9.64 -2.01 34.06
C LEU A 304 -9.33 -1.10 32.86
N ILE A 305 -8.35 -1.50 32.04
CA ILE A 305 -8.12 -1.01 30.68
C ILE A 305 -8.41 -2.18 29.76
N ARG A 306 -9.21 -1.97 28.70
CA ARG A 306 -9.61 -3.05 27.78
C ARG A 306 -9.95 -2.52 26.40
N TYR A 307 -10.01 -3.42 25.42
CA TYR A 307 -10.69 -3.12 24.16
C TYR A 307 -12.20 -3.02 24.44
N ALA A 308 -12.76 -1.86 24.21
CA ALA A 308 -14.17 -1.56 24.37
C ALA A 308 -14.52 -0.36 23.49
N SER A 309 -15.79 -0.17 23.18
CA SER A 309 -16.23 1.09 22.60
C SER A 309 -16.44 2.13 23.71
N GLN A 310 -16.53 3.40 23.32
CA GLN A 310 -16.89 4.48 24.24
C GLN A 310 -18.27 4.25 24.88
N LYS A 311 -19.26 3.76 24.11
CA LYS A 311 -20.58 3.39 24.62
C LYS A 311 -20.53 2.27 25.66
N SER A 312 -19.78 1.21 25.40
CA SER A 312 -19.65 0.08 26.32
C SER A 312 -18.98 0.49 27.63
N LEU A 313 -17.97 1.37 27.58
CA LEU A 313 -17.35 1.93 28.79
C LEU A 313 -18.31 2.82 29.58
N LEU A 314 -19.28 3.45 28.92
CA LEU A 314 -20.36 4.21 29.56
C LEU A 314 -21.52 3.32 30.04
N GLY A 315 -21.48 2.00 29.81
CA GLY A 315 -22.53 1.05 30.17
C GLY A 315 -23.68 0.96 29.16
N GLN A 316 -23.52 1.49 27.95
CA GLN A 316 -24.50 1.41 26.88
C GLN A 316 -24.23 0.21 25.95
N THR A 317 -25.27 -0.28 25.27
CA THR A 317 -25.15 -1.38 24.32
C THR A 317 -24.46 -0.94 23.03
N ASN A 318 -23.55 -1.77 22.52
CA ASN A 318 -22.91 -1.58 21.22
C ASN A 318 -23.75 -2.21 20.12
N ARG A 319 -23.87 -1.52 18.98
CA ARG A 319 -24.51 -2.08 17.77
C ARG A 319 -23.44 -2.34 16.73
N ILE A 320 -23.18 -3.59 16.37
CA ILE A 320 -22.15 -3.89 15.34
C ILE A 320 -22.65 -3.48 13.95
N PHE A 321 -23.90 -3.83 13.62
CA PHE A 321 -24.55 -3.45 12.37
C PHE A 321 -25.10 -2.02 12.46
N ARG A 322 -24.36 -1.05 11.93
CA ARG A 322 -24.78 0.36 11.88
C ARG A 322 -24.85 0.83 10.43
N PRO A 323 -25.60 1.90 10.12
CA PRO A 323 -25.72 2.42 8.76
C PRO A 323 -24.37 2.64 8.07
N ARG A 324 -23.37 3.22 8.77
CA ARG A 324 -22.02 3.42 8.20
C ARG A 324 -21.33 2.12 7.79
N VAL A 325 -21.35 1.10 8.65
CA VAL A 325 -20.72 -0.20 8.38
C VAL A 325 -21.45 -0.91 7.23
N ILE A 326 -22.78 -0.81 7.19
CA ILE A 326 -23.60 -1.38 6.11
C ILE A 326 -23.28 -0.69 4.78
N ILE A 327 -23.22 0.64 4.75
CA ILE A 327 -22.86 1.42 3.54
C ILE A 327 -21.49 0.99 3.02
N TYR A 328 -20.48 0.91 3.89
CA TYR A 328 -19.14 0.47 3.48
C TYR A 328 -19.13 -0.99 3.02
N GLY A 329 -19.89 -1.87 3.66
CA GLY A 329 -20.03 -3.27 3.25
C GLY A 329 -20.68 -3.40 1.88
N VAL A 330 -21.78 -2.68 1.62
CA VAL A 330 -22.47 -2.67 0.32
C VAL A 330 -21.56 -2.10 -0.77
N LEU A 331 -20.86 -0.99 -0.50
CA LEU A 331 -19.89 -0.42 -1.45
C LEU A 331 -18.77 -1.41 -1.78
N LEU A 332 -18.22 -2.09 -0.77
CA LEU A 332 -17.17 -3.08 -0.97
C LEU A 332 -17.67 -4.25 -1.83
N VAL A 333 -18.85 -4.78 -1.54
CA VAL A 333 -19.49 -5.84 -2.35
C VAL A 333 -19.72 -5.37 -3.79
N GLY A 334 -20.22 -4.14 -3.98
CA GLY A 334 -20.42 -3.56 -5.32
C GLY A 334 -19.12 -3.40 -6.11
N ILE A 335 -18.05 -2.92 -5.46
CA ILE A 335 -16.72 -2.79 -6.09
C ILE A 335 -16.15 -4.16 -6.44
N THR A 336 -16.26 -5.15 -5.54
CA THR A 336 -15.80 -6.52 -5.80
C THR A 336 -16.59 -7.15 -6.95
N ALA A 337 -17.90 -6.96 -7.01
CA ALA A 337 -18.73 -7.43 -8.11
C ALA A 337 -18.33 -6.76 -9.44
N ALA A 338 -18.12 -5.45 -9.43
CA ALA A 338 -17.65 -4.71 -10.60
C ALA A 338 -16.26 -5.19 -11.07
N LEU A 339 -15.35 -5.46 -10.14
CA LEU A 339 -14.02 -5.99 -10.44
C LEU A 339 -14.12 -7.35 -11.14
N ILE A 340 -14.94 -8.26 -10.61
CA ILE A 340 -15.15 -9.59 -11.20
C ILE A 340 -15.79 -9.46 -12.58
N PHE A 341 -16.80 -8.60 -12.72
CA PHE A 341 -17.51 -8.38 -13.98
C PHE A 341 -16.59 -7.80 -15.07
N VAL A 342 -15.89 -6.69 -14.78
CA VAL A 342 -14.95 -6.07 -15.73
C VAL A 342 -13.79 -7.00 -16.03
N GLY A 343 -13.30 -7.75 -15.03
CA GLY A 343 -12.24 -8.73 -15.21
C GLY A 343 -12.65 -9.87 -16.14
N GLY A 344 -13.92 -10.31 -16.08
CA GLY A 344 -14.48 -11.31 -16.97
C GLY A 344 -14.72 -10.82 -18.41
N LEU A 345 -14.90 -9.51 -18.60
CA LEU A 345 -15.03 -8.88 -19.93
C LEU A 345 -13.68 -8.51 -20.56
N ARG A 346 -12.55 -8.77 -19.88
CA ARG A 346 -11.22 -8.42 -20.35
C ARG A 346 -10.91 -9.22 -21.62
N LYS A 347 -10.74 -8.51 -22.73
CA LYS A 347 -10.30 -9.08 -24.01
C LYS A 347 -8.84 -9.52 -23.97
N ASN A 348 -8.50 -10.47 -24.83
CA ASN A 348 -7.18 -11.11 -24.92
C ASN A 348 -6.10 -10.16 -25.45
N ALA A 349 -6.49 -9.16 -26.22
CA ALA A 349 -5.62 -8.11 -26.70
C ALA A 349 -6.26 -6.74 -26.55
N GLN A 350 -5.44 -5.70 -26.51
CA GLN A 350 -5.89 -4.34 -26.74
C GLN A 350 -5.25 -3.80 -28.00
N VAL A 351 -6.10 -3.37 -28.93
CA VAL A 351 -5.69 -2.74 -30.18
C VAL A 351 -5.85 -1.23 -30.04
N THR A 352 -4.92 -0.47 -30.60
CA THR A 352 -5.04 0.98 -30.73
C THR A 352 -4.51 1.40 -32.07
N VAL A 353 -5.35 2.04 -32.87
CA VAL A 353 -4.95 2.59 -34.16
C VAL A 353 -4.38 3.98 -33.94
N LEU A 354 -3.13 4.16 -34.34
CA LEU A 354 -2.35 5.38 -34.27
C LEU A 354 -2.12 5.91 -35.68
N ARG A 355 -2.07 7.23 -35.80
CA ARG A 355 -1.65 7.89 -37.04
C ARG A 355 -0.16 7.66 -37.32
N GLY A 356 0.21 7.64 -38.60
CA GLY A 356 1.59 7.69 -39.06
C GLY A 356 2.35 8.92 -38.53
N VAL A 357 3.68 8.85 -38.56
CA VAL A 357 4.54 9.95 -38.10
C VAL A 357 4.78 10.90 -39.27
N GLY A 358 4.50 12.19 -39.09
CA GLY A 358 4.66 13.21 -40.12
C GLY A 358 3.35 13.58 -40.84
N ALA A 359 3.42 13.72 -42.16
CA ALA A 359 2.27 14.15 -42.97
C ALA A 359 1.09 13.17 -42.85
N PRO A 360 -0.18 13.64 -42.78
CA PRO A 360 -1.35 12.78 -42.70
C PRO A 360 -1.50 11.85 -43.91
N TYR A 361 -1.13 12.39 -45.08
CA TYR A 361 -1.09 11.69 -46.34
C TYR A 361 -0.01 12.31 -47.24
N VAL A 362 0.41 11.56 -48.24
CA VAL A 362 1.28 12.01 -49.33
C VAL A 362 0.59 11.66 -50.64
N VAL A 363 0.48 12.62 -51.55
CA VAL A 363 -0.06 12.36 -52.89
C VAL A 363 1.09 11.85 -53.76
N THR A 364 0.91 10.67 -54.33
CA THR A 364 1.88 9.99 -55.21
C THR A 364 1.25 9.73 -56.57
N SER A 365 2.04 9.33 -57.57
CA SER A 365 1.53 8.92 -58.89
C SER A 365 0.59 7.72 -58.83
N GLU A 366 0.66 6.90 -57.79
CA GLU A 366 -0.19 5.73 -57.57
C GLU A 366 -1.44 6.04 -56.73
N GLY A 367 -1.58 7.27 -56.20
CA GLY A 367 -2.72 7.70 -55.38
C GLY A 367 -2.34 8.39 -54.08
N VAL A 368 -3.30 8.48 -53.15
CA VAL A 368 -3.12 9.09 -51.83
C VAL A 368 -2.61 8.02 -50.86
N GLN A 369 -1.37 8.16 -50.42
CA GLN A 369 -0.73 7.25 -49.47
C GLN A 369 -0.86 7.80 -48.05
N SER A 370 -1.47 7.02 -47.16
CA SER A 370 -1.53 7.29 -45.72
C SER A 370 -0.81 6.21 -44.94
N GLN A 371 -0.01 6.61 -43.96
CA GLN A 371 0.61 5.69 -43.03
C GLN A 371 -0.30 5.47 -41.82
N LEU A 372 -0.53 4.20 -41.51
CA LEU A 372 -1.24 3.74 -40.32
C LEU A 372 -0.26 3.03 -39.39
N ARG A 373 -0.45 3.16 -38.08
CA ARG A 373 0.27 2.35 -37.10
C ARG A 373 -0.74 1.66 -36.22
N VAL A 374 -0.69 0.34 -36.11
CA VAL A 374 -1.57 -0.41 -35.23
C VAL A 374 -0.74 -0.91 -34.06
N LYS A 375 -1.02 -0.38 -32.88
CA LYS A 375 -0.42 -0.85 -31.63
C LYS A 375 -1.29 -1.97 -31.10
N ILE A 376 -0.68 -3.13 -30.85
CA ILE A 376 -1.34 -4.30 -30.28
C ILE A 376 -0.60 -4.63 -28.98
N GLU A 377 -1.36 -4.73 -27.90
CA GLU A 377 -0.89 -5.18 -26.59
C GLU A 377 -1.51 -6.55 -26.31
N ASN A 378 -0.66 -7.56 -26.11
CA ASN A 378 -1.10 -8.90 -25.77
C ASN A 378 -1.39 -8.95 -24.27
N HIS A 379 -2.61 -9.26 -23.86
CA HIS A 379 -2.98 -9.40 -22.45
C HIS A 379 -2.88 -10.84 -21.95
N GLN A 380 -2.59 -11.79 -22.84
CA GLN A 380 -2.35 -13.18 -22.51
C GLN A 380 -0.95 -13.38 -21.95
N SER A 381 -0.78 -14.38 -21.09
CA SER A 381 0.54 -14.73 -20.53
C SER A 381 1.40 -15.54 -21.49
N SER A 382 0.79 -16.14 -22.52
CA SER A 382 1.46 -16.85 -23.60
C SER A 382 1.63 -15.97 -24.83
N GLU A 383 2.58 -16.36 -25.68
CA GLU A 383 2.70 -15.82 -27.03
C GLU A 383 1.39 -16.04 -27.81
N ALA A 384 0.99 -15.01 -28.58
CA ALA A 384 -0.20 -15.05 -29.41
C ALA A 384 0.08 -14.39 -30.76
N THR A 385 -0.54 -14.91 -31.81
CA THR A 385 -0.43 -14.43 -33.18
C THR A 385 -1.72 -13.71 -33.56
N TYR A 386 -1.58 -12.47 -34.01
CA TYR A 386 -2.69 -11.58 -34.35
C TYR A 386 -2.72 -11.29 -35.84
N GLU A 387 -3.87 -11.51 -36.47
CA GLU A 387 -4.09 -11.20 -37.88
C GLU A 387 -4.81 -9.86 -38.02
N LEU A 388 -4.27 -8.97 -38.86
CA LEU A 388 -4.84 -7.65 -39.15
C LEU A 388 -5.59 -7.67 -40.48
N SER A 389 -6.79 -7.11 -40.49
CA SER A 389 -7.56 -6.84 -41.70
C SER A 389 -8.09 -5.42 -41.68
N ILE A 390 -8.06 -4.75 -42.83
CA ILE A 390 -8.58 -3.38 -43.00
C ILE A 390 -9.69 -3.42 -44.04
N LYS A 391 -10.87 -2.97 -43.64
CA LYS A 391 -12.04 -2.81 -44.52
C LYS A 391 -12.43 -1.34 -44.62
N PHE A 392 -13.09 -0.97 -45.70
CA PHE A 392 -13.43 0.41 -46.05
C PHE A 392 -14.94 0.58 -46.16
N GLY A 393 -15.46 1.73 -45.70
CA GLY A 393 -16.88 2.06 -45.80
C GLY A 393 -17.60 2.22 -44.45
N SER A 394 -18.85 2.69 -44.52
CA SER A 394 -19.73 2.88 -43.37
C SER A 394 -20.58 1.62 -43.10
N SER A 395 -21.15 1.54 -41.89
CA SER A 395 -21.90 0.39 -41.39
C SER A 395 -22.95 -0.14 -42.40
N GLY A 396 -22.66 -1.29 -43.03
CA GLY A 396 -23.57 -2.02 -43.93
C GLY A 396 -23.03 -2.29 -45.34
N GLN A 397 -21.99 -1.59 -45.79
CA GLN A 397 -21.31 -1.84 -47.07
C GLN A 397 -19.79 -1.79 -46.89
N GLU A 398 -19.25 -2.83 -46.25
CA GLU A 398 -17.80 -2.96 -46.08
C GLU A 398 -17.17 -3.51 -47.36
N LYS A 399 -16.22 -2.77 -47.91
CA LYS A 399 -15.46 -3.14 -49.11
C LYS A 399 -14.00 -3.41 -48.78
N VAL A 400 -13.36 -4.26 -49.58
CA VAL A 400 -11.90 -4.45 -49.53
C VAL A 400 -11.23 -3.36 -50.38
N ALA A 401 -9.98 -2.99 -50.06
CA ALA A 401 -9.25 -1.94 -50.79
C ALA A 401 -9.27 -2.13 -52.31
N SER A 402 -9.14 -3.37 -52.77
CA SER A 402 -9.14 -3.74 -54.19
C SER A 402 -10.45 -3.38 -54.90
N GLU A 403 -11.60 -3.46 -54.23
CA GLU A 403 -12.91 -3.09 -54.78
C GLU A 403 -13.08 -1.58 -54.96
N LEU A 404 -12.22 -0.79 -54.30
CA LEU A 404 -12.17 0.67 -54.40
C LEU A 404 -10.98 1.14 -55.26
N GLY A 405 -10.27 0.23 -55.93
CA GLY A 405 -9.08 0.55 -56.73
C GLY A 405 -7.86 0.95 -55.89
N GLY A 406 -7.86 0.67 -54.59
CA GLY A 406 -6.75 0.92 -53.68
C GLY A 406 -6.01 -0.35 -53.28
N ARG A 407 -4.94 -0.19 -52.49
CA ARG A 407 -4.16 -1.29 -51.93
C ARG A 407 -3.74 -1.00 -50.49
N VAL A 408 -3.72 -2.06 -49.68
CA VAL A 408 -3.25 -2.03 -48.30
C VAL A 408 -1.98 -2.86 -48.22
N ILE A 409 -0.92 -2.28 -47.68
CA ILE A 409 0.37 -2.92 -47.48
C ILE A 409 0.59 -3.04 -45.98
N LEU A 410 0.53 -4.27 -45.47
CA LEU A 410 0.87 -4.63 -44.09
C LEU A 410 2.14 -5.51 -44.17
N PRO A 411 3.34 -4.93 -43.99
CA PRO A 411 4.60 -5.66 -44.17
C PRO A 411 4.78 -6.84 -43.21
N GLU A 412 4.14 -6.76 -42.04
CA GLU A 412 4.21 -7.78 -40.99
C GLU A 412 2.78 -8.16 -40.62
N ASN A 413 2.27 -9.25 -41.21
CA ASN A 413 0.96 -9.82 -40.95
C ASN A 413 0.95 -11.32 -41.35
N PRO A 414 0.64 -12.26 -40.45
CA PRO A 414 0.22 -12.05 -39.06
C PRO A 414 1.37 -11.62 -38.14
N VAL A 415 1.02 -11.00 -37.00
CA VAL A 415 1.97 -10.43 -36.04
C VAL A 415 2.02 -11.30 -34.80
N THR A 416 3.19 -11.86 -34.49
CA THR A 416 3.39 -12.63 -33.25
C THR A 416 3.89 -11.72 -32.14
N ILE A 417 3.22 -11.78 -30.99
CA ILE A 417 3.52 -10.95 -29.82
C ILE A 417 3.70 -11.85 -28.61
N GLU A 418 4.84 -11.73 -27.95
CA GLU A 418 5.13 -12.40 -26.69
C GLU A 418 4.04 -12.15 -25.63
N GLY A 419 3.91 -13.04 -24.66
CA GLY A 419 2.96 -12.89 -23.56
C GLY A 419 3.18 -11.58 -22.79
N LEU A 420 2.11 -10.81 -22.58
CA LEU A 420 2.15 -9.49 -21.93
C LEU A 420 3.02 -8.45 -22.68
N GLY A 421 3.42 -8.76 -23.92
CA GLY A 421 4.19 -7.90 -24.78
C GLY A 421 3.34 -6.87 -25.52
N ARG A 422 4.03 -5.90 -26.14
CA ARG A 422 3.40 -4.91 -27.01
C ARG A 422 4.22 -4.75 -28.28
N ARG A 423 3.53 -4.65 -29.41
CA ARG A 423 4.14 -4.34 -30.72
C ARG A 423 3.36 -3.23 -31.39
N THR A 424 4.04 -2.41 -32.18
CA THR A 424 3.41 -1.43 -33.06
C THR A 424 3.82 -1.77 -34.47
N VAL A 425 2.86 -2.18 -35.29
CA VAL A 425 3.08 -2.51 -36.70
C VAL A 425 2.64 -1.33 -37.56
N GLY A 426 3.49 -0.99 -38.53
CA GLY A 426 3.18 0.02 -39.54
C GLY A 426 2.44 -0.61 -40.72
N GLY A 427 1.49 0.11 -41.29
CA GLY A 427 0.85 -0.23 -42.54
C GLY A 427 0.75 1.00 -43.45
N PHE A 428 0.68 0.77 -44.75
CA PHE A 428 0.41 1.80 -45.73
C PHE A 428 -0.92 1.51 -46.40
N VAL A 429 -1.75 2.55 -46.50
CA VAL A 429 -3.02 2.50 -47.22
C VAL A 429 -2.91 3.46 -48.39
N ILE A 430 -3.03 2.94 -49.61
CA ILE A 430 -2.94 3.72 -50.84
C ILE A 430 -4.31 3.66 -51.51
N MET A 431 -4.97 4.81 -51.65
CA MET A 431 -6.32 4.91 -52.17
C MET A 431 -6.41 5.95 -53.29
N PRO A 432 -7.29 5.76 -54.28
CA PRO A 432 -7.56 6.79 -55.29
C PRO A 432 -8.08 8.09 -54.65
N PRO A 433 -7.77 9.29 -55.18
CA PRO A 433 -8.26 10.55 -54.62
C PRO A 433 -9.79 10.65 -54.57
N GLY A 434 -10.49 10.06 -55.54
CA GLY A 434 -11.94 10.15 -55.68
C GLY A 434 -12.75 9.35 -54.65
N VAL A 435 -12.12 8.55 -53.79
CA VAL A 435 -12.83 7.80 -52.73
C VAL A 435 -12.94 8.57 -51.41
N PHE A 436 -12.25 9.71 -51.27
CA PHE A 436 -12.31 10.53 -50.06
C PHE A 436 -13.52 11.47 -50.12
N ASP A 437 -14.41 11.36 -49.14
CA ASP A 437 -15.54 12.28 -48.97
C ASP A 437 -15.14 13.38 -47.99
N ARG A 438 -15.15 14.64 -48.45
CA ARG A 438 -14.71 15.82 -47.67
C ARG A 438 -13.33 15.64 -47.00
N GLY A 439 -12.40 14.99 -47.72
CA GLY A 439 -11.05 14.70 -47.22
C GLY A 439 -10.97 13.60 -46.17
N GLN A 440 -12.02 12.79 -46.00
CA GLN A 440 -12.04 11.67 -45.06
C GLN A 440 -12.47 10.37 -45.73
N LEU A 441 -11.91 9.26 -45.26
CA LEU A 441 -12.29 7.91 -45.68
C LEU A 441 -12.42 7.01 -44.44
N PRO A 442 -13.63 6.54 -44.10
CA PRO A 442 -13.84 5.66 -42.96
C PRO A 442 -13.26 4.28 -43.23
N ILE A 443 -12.44 3.80 -42.28
CA ILE A 443 -11.89 2.46 -42.28
C ILE A 443 -12.24 1.73 -40.98
N LYS A 444 -12.32 0.40 -41.08
CA LYS A 444 -12.43 -0.51 -39.95
C LYS A 444 -11.19 -1.39 -39.93
N VAL A 445 -10.40 -1.25 -38.87
CA VAL A 445 -9.25 -2.11 -38.60
C VAL A 445 -9.72 -3.22 -37.68
N THR A 446 -9.70 -4.46 -38.15
CA THR A 446 -10.06 -5.63 -37.35
C THR A 446 -8.81 -6.44 -37.07
N VAL A 447 -8.60 -6.78 -35.80
CA VAL A 447 -7.53 -7.65 -35.34
C VAL A 447 -8.16 -8.89 -34.73
N SER A 448 -7.75 -10.07 -35.20
CA SER A 448 -8.21 -11.37 -34.72
C SER A 448 -7.07 -12.12 -34.06
N ASP A 449 -7.32 -12.79 -32.95
CA ASP A 449 -6.35 -13.66 -32.27
C ASP A 449 -6.34 -15.12 -32.80
N GLY A 450 -7.15 -15.42 -33.81
CA GLY A 450 -7.31 -16.76 -34.37
C GLY A 450 -8.03 -17.76 -33.47
N GLN A 451 -8.30 -17.41 -32.20
CA GLN A 451 -8.99 -18.23 -31.20
C GLN A 451 -10.43 -17.75 -30.92
N GLY A 452 -10.85 -16.67 -31.56
CA GLY A 452 -12.23 -16.20 -31.58
C GLY A 452 -12.45 -14.82 -30.96
N ASP A 453 -11.43 -14.20 -30.34
CA ASP A 453 -11.51 -12.81 -29.91
C ASP A 453 -11.13 -11.90 -31.06
N THR A 454 -12.05 -11.02 -31.42
CA THR A 454 -11.89 -10.03 -32.48
C THR A 454 -12.09 -8.63 -31.90
N GLN A 455 -11.20 -7.71 -32.26
CA GLN A 455 -11.36 -6.28 -31.99
C GLN A 455 -11.43 -5.51 -33.28
N THR A 456 -12.53 -4.77 -33.46
CA THR A 456 -12.71 -3.85 -34.58
C THR A 456 -12.63 -2.41 -34.07
N ILE A 457 -11.75 -1.63 -34.69
CA ILE A 457 -11.56 -0.20 -34.41
C ILE A 457 -11.94 0.59 -35.64
N HIS A 458 -12.82 1.57 -35.44
CA HIS A 458 -13.17 2.55 -36.44
C HIS A 458 -12.12 3.66 -36.46
N TYR A 459 -11.61 3.98 -37.65
CA TYR A 459 -10.63 5.04 -37.84
C TYR A 459 -10.97 5.82 -39.12
N GLN A 460 -10.59 7.09 -39.17
CA GLN A 460 -10.80 7.96 -40.33
C GLN A 460 -9.46 8.26 -40.98
N LEU A 461 -9.27 7.81 -42.22
CA LEU A 461 -8.12 8.21 -43.01
C LEU A 461 -8.34 9.63 -43.51
N ILE A 462 -7.30 10.45 -43.43
CA ILE A 462 -7.32 11.83 -43.91
C ILE A 462 -6.70 11.83 -45.31
N GLY A 463 -7.39 12.45 -46.26
CA GLY A 463 -6.94 12.63 -47.62
C GLY A 463 -7.18 14.06 -48.11
N PRO A 464 -6.91 14.31 -49.40
CA PRO A 464 -7.21 15.59 -50.01
C PRO A 464 -8.72 15.87 -50.01
N SER A 465 -9.12 17.09 -49.66
CA SER A 465 -10.46 17.56 -49.97
C SER A 465 -10.52 17.83 -51.47
N PRO A 466 -11.58 17.39 -52.18
CA PRO A 466 -11.84 17.85 -53.53
C PRO A 466 -12.04 19.37 -53.59
#